data_AF-A0A519D6V0-F1
#
_entry.id   AF-A0A519D6V0-F1
#
_cell.length_a   1.000
_cell.length_b   1.000
_cell.length_c   1.000
_cell.angle_alpha   90.00
_cell.angle_beta   90.00
_cell.angle_gamma   90.00
#
_symmetry.space_group_name_H-M   'P 1'
#
loop_
_entity.id
_entity.type
_entity.pdbx_description
1 polymer ?
#
loop_
_entity_poly.entity_id
_entity_poly.type
_entity_poly.pdbx_seq_one_letter_code
_entity_poly.pdbx_strand_id
1 'polypeptide(L)'
;AATRDMDSDFKDVVAWVWYGMVTAEEMGVTTANAAASATAACDGSDPGMCRLLTENLGLGTATNPLAGDWMQAVLATAGNYGEAYDDAFCDGTYDGVSGSAAMTGCLISRVGTLNALVSEGGIQYAPAMR
;
A
#
# COMPACT_ATOMS: atom_id res chain seq x y z
N ALA A 1 -5.76 -12.39 5.37
CA ALA A 1 -5.00 -13.43 4.63
C ALA A 1 -5.14 -14.78 5.34
N ALA A 2 -4.99 -15.89 4.63
CA ALA A 2 -4.83 -17.20 5.25
C ALA A 2 -3.34 -17.42 5.53
N THR A 3 -2.97 -17.56 6.81
CA THR A 3 -1.61 -17.86 7.26
C THR A 3 -1.66 -19.06 8.20
N ARG A 4 -0.50 -19.66 8.52
CA ARG A 4 -0.43 -20.69 9.56
C ARG A 4 -0.89 -20.11 10.90
N ASP A 5 -1.65 -20.90 11.65
CA ASP A 5 -2.08 -20.53 12.99
C ASP A 5 -0.90 -20.38 13.96
N MET A 6 -1.06 -19.51 14.97
CA MET A 6 -0.09 -19.26 16.04
C MET A 6 1.28 -18.72 15.59
N ASP A 7 1.35 -18.16 14.39
CA ASP A 7 2.50 -17.40 13.89
C ASP A 7 2.11 -15.91 13.75
N SER A 8 2.08 -15.21 14.89
CA SER A 8 1.61 -13.82 14.95
C SER A 8 2.51 -12.88 14.15
N ASP A 9 3.82 -13.03 14.28
CA ASP A 9 4.80 -12.14 13.66
C ASP A 9 4.67 -12.19 12.13
N PHE A 10 4.55 -13.40 11.56
CA PHE A 10 4.35 -13.54 10.12
C PHE A 10 2.98 -13.03 9.66
N LYS A 11 1.92 -13.33 10.43
CA LYS A 11 0.57 -12.82 10.12
C LYS A 11 0.54 -11.30 10.09
N ASP A 12 1.23 -10.65 11.02
CA ASP A 12 1.29 -9.19 11.09
C ASP A 12 2.04 -8.62 9.88
N VAL A 13 3.16 -9.22 9.47
CA VAL A 13 3.85 -8.84 8.22
C VAL A 13 2.89 -8.90 7.02
N VAL A 14 2.18 -10.02 6.85
CA VAL A 14 1.26 -10.19 5.71
C VAL A 14 0.12 -9.18 5.74
N ALA A 15 -0.43 -8.89 6.93
CA ALA A 15 -1.49 -7.91 7.08
C ALA A 15 -0.99 -6.50 6.74
N TRP A 16 0.18 -6.12 7.25
CA TRP A 16 0.76 -4.79 7.03
C TRP A 16 1.21 -4.53 5.61
N VAL A 17 1.64 -5.55 4.85
CA VAL A 17 1.88 -5.40 3.41
C VAL A 17 0.63 -4.90 2.70
N TRP A 18 -0.52 -5.54 2.94
CA TRP A 18 -1.77 -5.12 2.32
C TRP A 18 -2.24 -3.75 2.82
N TYR A 19 -2.21 -3.51 4.14
CA TYR A 19 -2.60 -2.21 4.71
C TYR A 19 -1.73 -1.08 4.15
N GLY A 20 -0.41 -1.28 4.09
CA GLY A 20 0.53 -0.29 3.59
C GLY A 20 0.33 0.02 2.10
N MET A 21 -0.01 -0.97 1.26
CA MET A 21 -0.36 -0.73 -0.15
C MET A 21 -1.64 0.11 -0.30
N VAL A 22 -2.66 -0.14 0.54
CA VAL A 22 -3.91 0.65 0.54
C VAL A 22 -3.63 2.07 1.05
N THR A 23 -2.90 2.22 2.16
CA THR A 23 -2.53 3.54 2.68
C THR A 23 -1.66 4.31 1.69
N ALA A 24 -0.71 3.67 1.02
CA ALA A 24 0.09 4.33 -0.02
C ALA A 24 -0.79 4.93 -1.12
N GLU A 25 -1.82 4.21 -1.58
CA GLU A 25 -2.77 4.74 -2.56
C GLU A 25 -3.58 5.92 -2.00
N GLU A 26 -4.09 5.81 -0.77
CA GLU A 26 -4.83 6.90 -0.09
C GLU A 26 -3.97 8.18 0.06
N MET A 27 -2.65 8.02 0.20
CA MET A 27 -1.69 9.11 0.36
C MET A 27 -1.09 9.59 -0.98
N GLY A 28 -1.47 8.98 -2.11
CA GLY A 28 -0.91 9.31 -3.42
C GLY A 28 0.55 8.89 -3.60
N VAL A 29 1.02 7.91 -2.84
CA VAL A 29 2.34 7.31 -2.96
C VAL A 29 2.28 6.17 -3.97
N THR A 30 3.20 6.18 -4.93
CA THR A 30 3.26 5.23 -6.06
C THR A 30 4.64 4.59 -6.17
N THR A 31 4.79 3.57 -7.02
CA THR A 31 6.12 3.04 -7.37
C THR A 31 7.08 4.15 -7.82
N ALA A 32 6.57 5.13 -8.58
CA ALA A 32 7.39 6.18 -9.18
C ALA A 32 7.87 7.25 -8.18
N ASN A 33 7.14 7.48 -7.08
CA ASN A 33 7.44 8.57 -6.16
C ASN A 33 7.84 8.15 -4.74
N ALA A 34 7.75 6.85 -4.37
CA ALA A 34 7.94 6.36 -3.00
C ALA A 34 9.21 6.88 -2.32
N ALA A 35 10.36 6.85 -3.00
CA ALA A 35 11.64 7.31 -2.42
C ALA A 35 11.67 8.84 -2.17
N ALA A 36 11.07 9.61 -3.08
CA ALA A 36 10.96 11.06 -2.93
C ALA A 36 9.98 11.42 -1.79
N SER A 37 8.84 10.74 -1.74
CA SER A 37 7.83 10.87 -0.69
C SER A 37 8.40 10.54 0.69
N ALA A 38 9.22 9.49 0.79
CA ALA A 38 9.90 9.11 2.04
C ALA A 38 10.81 10.24 2.56
N THR A 39 11.56 10.88 1.66
CA THR A 39 12.45 11.99 2.03
C THR A 39 11.66 13.23 2.44
N ALA A 40 10.58 13.55 1.72
CA ALA A 40 9.78 14.74 1.96
C ALA A 40 8.95 14.64 3.25
N ALA A 41 8.33 13.49 3.52
CA ALA A 41 7.42 13.31 4.64
C ALA A 41 8.07 13.50 6.02
N CYS A 42 9.37 13.19 6.12
CA CYS A 42 10.10 13.16 7.39
C CYS A 42 10.62 14.53 7.84
N ASP A 43 10.23 15.63 7.18
CA ASP A 43 10.44 16.99 7.67
C ASP A 43 9.41 17.42 8.76
N GLY A 44 8.42 16.56 9.04
CA GLY A 44 7.35 16.78 10.03
C GLY A 44 6.02 17.22 9.42
N SER A 45 5.94 17.42 8.11
CA SER A 45 4.70 17.78 7.39
C SER A 45 3.70 16.63 7.30
N ASP A 46 4.19 15.39 7.16
CA ASP A 46 3.36 14.17 7.13
C ASP A 46 4.00 13.03 7.95
N PRO A 47 3.80 13.01 9.27
CA PRO A 47 4.37 11.98 10.12
C PRO A 47 3.83 10.57 9.82
N GLY A 48 2.62 10.47 9.23
CA GLY A 48 2.04 9.18 8.85
C GLY A 48 2.77 8.57 7.66
N MET A 49 3.02 9.37 6.63
CA MET A 49 3.77 8.95 5.45
C MET A 49 5.23 8.65 5.80
N CYS A 50 5.85 9.47 6.64
CA CYS A 50 7.21 9.23 7.09
C CYS A 50 7.32 7.87 7.79
N ARG A 51 6.40 7.58 8.71
CA ARG A 51 6.35 6.29 9.40
C ARG A 51 6.15 5.13 8.43
N LEU A 52 5.22 5.23 7.48
CA LEU A 52 4.97 4.19 6.48
C LEU A 52 6.24 3.81 5.72
N LEU A 53 6.98 4.82 5.28
CA LEU A 53 8.05 4.63 4.31
C LEU A 53 9.43 4.43 4.96
N THR A 54 9.59 4.76 6.24
CA THR A 54 10.92 4.77 6.89
C THR A 54 11.00 4.02 8.23
N GLU A 55 9.88 3.55 8.77
CA GLU A 55 9.87 2.75 10.01
C GLU A 55 9.48 1.28 9.73
N ASN A 56 10.11 0.36 10.46
CA ASN A 56 9.80 -1.06 10.35
C ASN A 56 8.53 -1.48 11.11
N LEU A 57 7.90 -0.56 11.86
CA LEU A 57 6.70 -0.79 12.67
C LEU A 57 6.82 -1.95 13.69
N GLY A 58 8.03 -2.36 14.04
CA GLY A 58 8.27 -3.55 14.87
C GLY A 58 7.94 -4.87 14.18
N LEU A 59 7.87 -4.90 12.85
CA LEU A 59 7.53 -6.09 12.08
C LEU A 59 8.71 -7.06 11.94
N GLY A 60 8.36 -8.34 11.86
CA GLY A 60 9.32 -9.45 11.88
C GLY A 60 9.58 -9.94 13.29
N THR A 61 10.65 -10.70 13.48
CA THR A 61 11.03 -11.23 14.80
C THR A 61 12.19 -10.43 15.38
N ALA A 62 12.46 -10.57 16.69
CA ALA A 62 13.61 -9.92 17.31
C ALA A 62 14.96 -10.32 16.66
N THR A 63 15.06 -11.51 16.09
CA THR A 63 16.27 -12.03 15.42
C THR A 63 16.25 -11.84 13.91
N ASN A 64 15.10 -11.51 13.33
CA ASN A 64 14.91 -11.26 11.90
C ASN A 64 13.87 -10.14 11.69
N PRO A 65 14.19 -8.90 12.05
CA PRO A 65 13.31 -7.76 11.84
C PRO A 65 13.26 -7.39 10.36
N LEU A 66 12.15 -6.82 9.92
CA LEU A 66 12.12 -6.14 8.61
C LEU A 66 12.99 -4.88 8.64
N ALA A 67 13.50 -4.52 7.47
CA ALA A 67 14.18 -3.25 7.26
C ALA A 67 13.21 -2.07 7.45
N GLY A 68 13.73 -0.90 7.83
CA GLY A 68 12.90 0.30 8.02
C GLY A 68 12.18 0.77 6.76
N ASP A 69 12.71 0.43 5.60
CA ASP A 69 12.21 0.78 4.28
C ASP A 69 11.45 -0.38 3.61
N TRP A 70 10.98 -1.38 4.37
CA TRP A 70 10.28 -2.55 3.84
C TRP A 70 9.10 -2.17 2.92
N MET A 71 8.38 -1.09 3.23
CA MET A 71 7.27 -0.63 2.42
C MET A 71 7.75 -0.06 1.09
N GLN A 72 8.88 0.64 1.05
CA GLN A 72 9.47 1.11 -0.20
C GLN A 72 9.84 -0.07 -1.10
N ALA A 73 10.34 -1.18 -0.53
CA ALA A 73 10.64 -2.39 -1.29
C ALA A 73 9.38 -3.06 -1.87
N VAL A 74 8.27 -3.08 -1.12
CA VAL A 74 6.98 -3.57 -1.61
C VAL A 74 6.45 -2.67 -2.73
N LEU A 75 6.44 -1.34 -2.53
CA LEU A 75 5.98 -0.38 -3.55
C LEU A 75 6.84 -0.44 -4.82
N ALA A 76 8.15 -0.66 -4.68
CA ALA A 76 9.04 -0.84 -5.82
C ALA A 76 8.73 -2.11 -6.63
N THR A 77 8.13 -3.12 -6.01
CA THR A 77 7.84 -4.42 -6.64
C THR A 77 6.42 -4.48 -7.20
N ALA A 78 5.43 -4.02 -6.44
CA ALA A 78 4.01 -4.22 -6.72
C ALA A 78 3.21 -2.91 -6.86
N GLY A 79 3.83 -1.77 -6.56
CA GLY A 79 3.12 -0.50 -6.45
C GLY A 79 2.16 -0.43 -5.28
N ASN A 80 1.38 0.64 -5.24
CA ASN A 80 0.27 0.77 -4.32
C ASN A 80 -0.91 -0.14 -4.73
N TYR A 81 -1.98 -0.16 -3.94
CA TYR A 81 -3.10 -1.07 -4.20
C TYR A 81 -3.80 -0.80 -5.55
N GLY A 82 -3.92 0.45 -5.98
CA GLY A 82 -4.47 0.83 -7.27
C GLY A 82 -3.58 0.41 -8.45
N GLU A 83 -2.26 0.62 -8.35
CA GLU A 83 -1.28 0.16 -9.35
C GLU A 83 -1.32 -1.37 -9.49
N ALA A 84 -1.33 -2.10 -8.37
CA ALA A 84 -1.41 -3.56 -8.37
C ALA A 84 -2.74 -4.08 -8.98
N TYR A 85 -3.84 -3.36 -8.77
CA TYR A 85 -5.13 -3.72 -9.36
C TYR A 85 -5.12 -3.53 -10.88
N ASP A 86 -4.55 -2.43 -11.35
CA ASP A 86 -4.47 -2.09 -12.77
C ASP A 86 -3.58 -3.07 -13.54
N ASP A 87 -2.42 -3.43 -13.01
CA ASP A 87 -1.52 -4.44 -13.60
C ASP A 87 -2.19 -5.82 -13.73
N ALA A 88 -3.01 -6.19 -12.73
CA ALA A 88 -3.65 -7.50 -12.70
C ALA A 88 -4.93 -7.61 -13.55
N PHE A 89 -5.73 -6.54 -13.60
CA PHE A 89 -7.09 -6.60 -14.15
C PHE A 89 -7.38 -5.61 -15.26
N CYS A 90 -6.47 -4.70 -15.57
CA CYS A 90 -6.63 -3.63 -16.55
C CYS A 90 -5.45 -3.61 -17.53
N ASP A 91 -5.12 -2.45 -18.10
CA ASP A 91 -4.11 -2.34 -19.16
C ASP A 91 -2.69 -1.98 -18.66
N GLY A 92 -2.52 -1.78 -17.35
CA GLY A 92 -1.23 -1.47 -16.73
C GLY A 92 -0.76 -0.02 -16.95
N THR A 93 -1.67 0.89 -17.32
CA THR A 93 -1.35 2.30 -17.61
C THR A 93 -1.84 3.30 -16.55
N TYR A 94 -2.44 2.82 -15.45
CA TYR A 94 -2.89 3.69 -14.36
C TYR A 94 -1.73 4.43 -13.70
N ASP A 95 -1.96 5.69 -13.32
CA ASP A 95 -0.95 6.60 -12.75
C ASP A 95 -0.76 6.45 -11.24
N GLY A 96 -1.52 5.55 -10.61
CA GLY A 96 -1.47 5.28 -9.17
C GLY A 96 -2.26 6.27 -8.31
N VAL A 97 -2.84 7.34 -8.86
CA VAL A 97 -3.43 8.45 -8.07
C VAL A 97 -4.74 9.05 -8.60
N SER A 98 -5.10 8.85 -9.87
CA SER A 98 -6.28 9.48 -10.50
C SER A 98 -7.63 8.85 -10.11
N GLY A 99 -7.60 7.86 -9.23
CA GLY A 99 -8.75 7.13 -8.71
C GLY A 99 -9.31 6.07 -9.65
N SER A 100 -10.18 5.20 -9.12
CA SER A 100 -10.69 4.02 -9.84
C SER A 100 -11.39 4.32 -11.17
N ALA A 101 -11.96 5.51 -11.33
CA ALA A 101 -12.68 5.90 -12.55
C ALA A 101 -11.74 6.22 -13.72
N ALA A 102 -10.45 6.43 -13.46
CA ALA A 102 -9.45 6.71 -14.48
C ALA A 102 -8.82 5.43 -15.07
N MET A 103 -9.02 4.27 -14.46
CA MET A 103 -8.51 2.99 -14.96
C MET A 103 -9.19 2.60 -16.28
N THR A 104 -8.42 2.13 -17.25
CA THR A 104 -8.88 1.76 -18.59
C THR A 104 -8.53 0.31 -18.94
N GLY A 105 -9.18 -0.24 -19.97
CA GLY A 105 -8.86 -1.59 -20.43
C GLY A 105 -9.20 -2.73 -19.45
N CYS A 106 -10.00 -2.45 -18.42
CA CYS A 106 -10.29 -3.41 -17.35
C CYS A 106 -11.18 -4.59 -17.77
N LEU A 107 -10.70 -5.80 -17.49
CA LEU A 107 -11.50 -7.03 -17.45
C LEU A 107 -12.48 -7.01 -16.29
N ILE A 108 -12.04 -6.46 -15.15
CA ILE A 108 -12.87 -6.23 -13.96
C ILE A 108 -12.73 -4.75 -13.60
N SER A 109 -13.80 -3.99 -13.80
CA SER A 109 -13.84 -2.58 -13.41
C SER A 109 -13.67 -2.44 -11.89
N ARG A 110 -12.81 -1.53 -11.44
CA ARG A 110 -12.70 -1.20 -10.01
C ARG A 110 -13.80 -0.26 -9.55
N VAL A 111 -14.12 0.76 -10.36
CA VAL A 111 -15.13 1.78 -10.04
C VAL A 111 -16.51 1.13 -9.80
N GLY A 112 -17.17 1.56 -8.73
CA GLY A 112 -18.48 1.02 -8.34
C GLY A 112 -18.46 -0.39 -7.76
N THR A 113 -17.26 -0.94 -7.48
CA THR A 113 -17.12 -2.26 -6.85
C THR A 113 -16.59 -2.17 -5.42
N LEU A 114 -16.66 -3.30 -4.71
CA LEU A 114 -16.09 -3.45 -3.38
C LEU A 114 -14.56 -3.30 -3.34
N ASN A 115 -13.88 -3.38 -4.49
CA ASN A 115 -12.43 -3.22 -4.60
C ASN A 115 -11.98 -1.76 -4.75
N ALA A 116 -12.90 -0.79 -4.86
CA ALA A 116 -12.54 0.62 -4.79
C ALA A 116 -12.16 0.99 -3.34
N LEU A 117 -11.41 2.09 -3.18
CA LEU A 117 -11.16 2.66 -1.85
C LEU A 117 -12.48 3.05 -1.20
N VAL A 118 -12.51 3.07 0.13
CA VAL A 118 -13.69 3.57 0.88
C VAL A 118 -14.04 5.01 0.49
N SER A 119 -13.03 5.85 0.19
CA SER A 119 -13.20 7.22 -0.31
C SER A 119 -13.87 7.30 -1.69
N GLU A 120 -13.88 6.19 -2.43
CA GLU A 120 -14.45 6.06 -3.78
C GLU A 120 -15.75 5.23 -3.79
N GLY A 121 -16.28 4.88 -2.61
CA GLY A 121 -17.51 4.11 -2.45
C GLY A 121 -17.34 2.59 -2.41
N GLY A 122 -16.11 2.08 -2.32
CA GLY A 122 -15.82 0.67 -2.09
C GLY A 122 -15.63 0.33 -0.61
N ILE A 123 -14.91 -0.76 -0.32
CA ILE A 123 -14.65 -1.22 1.07
C ILE A 123 -13.17 -1.45 1.37
N GLN A 124 -12.27 -1.16 0.44
CA GLN A 124 -10.84 -1.28 0.70
C GLN A 124 -10.44 -0.13 1.64
N TYR A 125 -9.92 -0.50 2.80
CA TYR A 125 -9.61 0.41 3.89
C TYR A 125 -8.47 -0.18 4.73
N ALA A 126 -7.48 0.65 5.04
CA ALA A 126 -6.42 0.31 5.97
C ALA A 126 -6.70 0.93 7.36
N PRO A 127 -6.43 0.20 8.46
CA PRO A 127 -6.46 0.78 9.78
C PRO A 127 -5.43 1.91 9.86
N ALA A 128 -5.74 2.96 10.64
CA ALA A 128 -4.85 4.09 10.79
C ALA A 128 -3.48 3.68 11.34
N MET A 129 -2.42 4.09 10.64
CA MET A 129 -1.04 3.92 11.11
C MET A 129 -0.73 4.94 12.20
N ARG A 130 -0.90 4.50 13.44
CA ARG A 130 -0.64 5.28 14.65
C ARG A 130 0.52 4.71 15.42
#